data_AF-A0A0Q8PVA1-F1
#
_entry.id   AF-A0A0Q8PVA1-F1
#
_cell.length_a   1.000
_cell.length_b   1.000
_cell.length_c   1.000
_cell.angle_alpha   90.00
_cell.angle_beta   90.00
_cell.angle_gamma   90.00
#
_symmetry.space_group_name_H-M   'P 1'
#
loop_
_entity.id
_entity.type
_entity.pdbx_description
1 polymer ?
#
loop_
_entity_poly.entity_id
_entity_poly.type
_entity_poly.pdbx_seq_one_letter_code
_entity_poly.pdbx_strand_id
1 'polypeptide(L)'
;MSTSTATPPAETADDSASTSTKVSFSETVASLTGHEEIAIEERFGEPIGRLMASALSKAGRALLFVVETRTGTKAAEAHKTVMAMRLDEVNARFFDDDEDDDADEDTDSPEGKDESPSA
;
A
#
# COMPACT_ATOMS: atom_id res chain seq x y z
N MET A 1 -43.50 -14.71 33.72
CA MET A 1 -42.91 -14.35 32.41
C MET A 1 -41.71 -13.47 32.71
N SER A 2 -40.51 -14.04 32.74
CA SER A 2 -39.27 -13.34 33.10
C SER A 2 -38.70 -12.66 31.86
N THR A 3 -38.68 -11.32 31.85
CA THR A 3 -38.04 -10.53 30.80
C THR A 3 -36.54 -10.47 31.08
N SER A 4 -35.77 -11.20 30.27
CA SER A 4 -34.31 -11.21 30.33
C SER A 4 -33.75 -9.88 29.84
N THR A 5 -32.85 -9.32 30.65
CA THR A 5 -32.06 -8.10 30.45
C THR A 5 -31.25 -8.13 29.16
N ALA A 6 -31.35 -7.05 28.38
CA ALA A 6 -30.55 -6.78 27.19
C ALA A 6 -29.21 -6.13 27.57
N THR A 7 -28.10 -6.77 27.20
CA THR A 7 -26.74 -6.23 27.26
C THR A 7 -26.50 -5.38 26.00
N PRO A 8 -26.14 -4.10 26.10
CA PRO A 8 -25.68 -3.36 24.93
C PRO A 8 -24.30 -3.88 24.50
N PRO A 9 -24.01 -3.96 23.19
CA PRO A 9 -22.73 -4.41 22.69
C PRO A 9 -21.63 -3.42 23.08
N ALA A 10 -20.48 -3.98 23.46
CA ALA A 10 -19.25 -3.24 23.60
C ALA A 10 -18.93 -2.53 22.29
N GLU A 11 -19.03 -1.20 22.33
CA GLU A 11 -18.41 -0.30 21.38
C GLU A 11 -16.89 -0.43 21.60
N THR A 12 -16.28 -1.38 20.90
CA THR A 12 -14.83 -1.36 20.68
C THR A 12 -14.57 -0.26 19.65
N ALA A 13 -14.29 0.93 20.17
CA ALA A 13 -13.42 1.88 19.52
C ALA A 13 -12.09 1.17 19.25
N ASP A 14 -11.91 0.68 18.03
CA ASP A 14 -10.60 0.27 17.54
C ASP A 14 -10.00 1.44 16.77
N ASP A 15 -8.97 1.96 17.41
CA ASP A 15 -8.08 3.04 17.08
C ASP A 15 -7.20 2.65 15.89
N SER A 16 -7.37 3.31 14.74
CA SER A 16 -6.36 3.39 13.68
C SER A 16 -6.72 4.47 12.67
N ALA A 17 -6.71 5.72 13.14
CA ALA A 17 -6.66 6.90 12.29
C ALA A 17 -5.22 7.44 12.26
N SER A 18 -4.30 6.67 11.68
CA SER A 18 -3.02 7.23 11.22
C SER A 18 -3.25 7.77 9.82
N THR A 19 -3.39 9.09 9.71
CA THR A 19 -3.57 9.84 8.47
C THR A 19 -2.28 9.90 7.65
N SER A 20 -1.83 8.75 7.13
CA SER A 20 -1.01 8.71 5.93
C SER A 20 -1.96 8.44 4.77
N THR A 21 -2.09 9.36 3.80
CA THR A 21 -3.10 9.31 2.73
C THR A 21 -2.78 8.22 1.66
N LYS A 22 -1.93 7.25 2.03
CA LYS A 22 -1.41 6.21 1.16
C LYS A 22 -1.93 4.87 1.69
N VAL A 23 -2.99 4.37 1.06
CA VAL A 23 -3.60 3.09 1.43
C VAL A 23 -2.58 1.98 1.19
N SER A 24 -2.30 1.19 2.23
CA SER A 24 -1.32 0.09 2.13
C SER A 24 -1.84 -1.03 1.21
N PHE A 25 -0.93 -1.88 0.72
CA PHE A 25 -1.31 -3.01 -0.16
C PHE A 25 -2.32 -3.94 0.51
N SER A 26 -2.05 -4.33 1.77
CA SER A 26 -2.91 -5.22 2.56
C SER A 26 -4.27 -4.59 2.88
N GLU A 27 -4.31 -3.30 3.19
CA GLU A 27 -5.55 -2.57 3.43
C GLU A 27 -6.38 -2.43 2.15
N THR A 28 -5.73 -2.17 1.01
CA THR A 28 -6.43 -2.11 -0.28
C THR A 28 -7.09 -3.46 -0.58
N VAL A 29 -6.38 -4.58 -0.37
CA VAL A 29 -6.93 -5.93 -0.52
C VAL A 29 -8.08 -6.19 0.45
N ALA A 30 -7.93 -5.85 1.73
CA ALA A 30 -8.97 -6.06 2.75
C ALA A 30 -10.23 -5.21 2.51
N SER A 31 -10.07 -4.05 1.87
CA SER A 31 -11.16 -3.13 1.53
C SER A 31 -11.82 -3.42 0.17
N LEU A 32 -11.40 -4.47 -0.56
CA LEU A 32 -12.00 -4.80 -1.85
C LEU A 32 -13.47 -5.22 -1.68
N THR A 33 -14.32 -4.64 -2.51
CA THR A 33 -15.71 -5.06 -2.67
C THR A 33 -15.82 -6.07 -3.80
N GLY A 34 -16.84 -6.93 -3.76
CA GLY A 34 -17.06 -7.92 -4.84
C GLY A 34 -17.23 -7.29 -6.23
N HIS A 35 -17.70 -6.04 -6.32
CA HIS A 35 -17.76 -5.30 -7.59
C HIS A 35 -16.37 -4.94 -8.14
N GLU A 36 -15.43 -4.58 -7.26
CA GLU A 36 -14.07 -4.23 -7.64
C GLU A 36 -13.27 -5.48 -8.03
N GLU A 37 -13.49 -6.60 -7.35
CA GLU A 37 -12.91 -7.89 -7.72
C GLU A 37 -13.32 -8.32 -9.13
N ILE A 38 -14.61 -8.16 -9.47
CA ILE A 38 -15.12 -8.44 -10.82
C ILE A 38 -14.49 -7.49 -11.84
N ALA A 39 -14.38 -6.20 -11.52
CA ALA A 39 -13.75 -5.23 -12.42
C ALA A 39 -12.26 -5.54 -12.69
N ILE A 40 -11.54 -6.04 -11.67
CA ILE A 40 -10.18 -6.56 -11.85
C ILE A 40 -10.19 -7.77 -12.79
N GLU A 41 -11.05 -8.76 -12.55
CA GLU A 41 -11.12 -9.96 -13.38
C GLU A 41 -11.43 -9.63 -14.85
N GLU A 42 -12.37 -8.71 -15.11
CA GLU A 42 -12.73 -8.27 -16.47
C GLU A 42 -11.58 -7.56 -17.20
N ARG A 43 -10.74 -6.82 -16.47
CA ARG A 43 -9.65 -6.01 -17.07
C ARG A 43 -8.34 -6.76 -17.18
N PHE A 44 -8.02 -7.58 -16.19
CA PHE A 44 -6.76 -8.30 -16.06
C PHE A 44 -6.86 -9.75 -16.52
N GLY A 45 -8.08 -10.27 -16.72
CA GLY A 45 -8.36 -11.62 -17.21
C GLY A 45 -8.23 -12.72 -16.15
N GLU A 46 -7.91 -12.37 -14.92
CA GLU A 46 -7.77 -13.30 -13.79
C GLU A 46 -8.25 -12.63 -12.49
N PRO A 47 -8.83 -13.39 -11.55
CA PRO A 47 -9.25 -12.84 -10.26
C PRO A 47 -8.06 -12.44 -9.41
N ILE A 48 -8.24 -11.43 -8.54
CA ILE A 48 -7.15 -10.83 -7.75
C ILE A 48 -6.39 -11.86 -6.90
N GLY A 49 -7.07 -12.84 -6.30
CA GLY A 49 -6.41 -13.90 -5.52
C GLY A 49 -5.46 -14.76 -6.34
N ARG A 50 -5.78 -15.00 -7.63
CA ARG A 50 -4.89 -15.74 -8.54
C ARG A 50 -3.70 -14.88 -8.96
N LEU A 51 -3.92 -13.59 -9.23
CA LEU A 51 -2.84 -12.65 -9.51
C LEU A 51 -1.86 -12.53 -8.35
N MET A 52 -2.35 -12.46 -7.11
CA MET A 52 -1.49 -12.43 -5.92
C MET A 52 -0.63 -13.70 -5.78
N ALA A 53 -1.16 -14.86 -6.17
CA ALA A 53 -0.43 -16.13 -6.10
C ALA A 53 0.58 -16.33 -7.25
N SER A 54 0.30 -15.84 -8.46
CA SER A 54 1.09 -16.14 -9.66
C SER A 54 1.94 -14.97 -10.17
N ALA A 55 1.51 -13.73 -9.92
CA ALA A 55 2.09 -12.53 -10.53
C ALA A 55 1.87 -11.30 -9.64
N LEU A 56 2.63 -11.21 -8.55
CA LEU A 56 2.52 -10.13 -7.56
C LEU A 56 2.61 -8.72 -8.19
N SER A 57 3.43 -8.56 -9.23
CA SER A 57 3.56 -7.30 -9.99
C SER A 57 2.31 -6.92 -10.80
N LYS A 58 1.51 -7.90 -11.24
CA LYS A 58 0.19 -7.65 -11.83
C LYS A 58 -0.86 -7.40 -10.75
N ALA A 59 -0.77 -8.10 -9.62
CA ALA A 59 -1.65 -7.86 -8.49
C ALA A 59 -1.51 -6.42 -7.96
N GLY A 60 -0.29 -5.91 -7.80
CA GLY A 60 -0.07 -4.51 -7.42
C GLY A 60 -0.69 -3.51 -8.42
N ARG A 61 -0.55 -3.75 -9.72
CA ARG A 61 -1.23 -2.92 -10.74
C ARG A 61 -2.75 -3.02 -10.66
N ALA A 62 -3.30 -4.20 -10.39
CA ALA A 62 -4.73 -4.40 -10.22
C ALA A 62 -5.29 -3.65 -9.00
N LEU A 63 -4.56 -3.62 -7.90
CA LEU A 63 -4.93 -2.84 -6.73
C LEU A 63 -4.84 -1.34 -6.98
N LEU A 64 -3.78 -0.86 -7.66
CA LEU A 64 -3.71 0.55 -8.10
C LEU A 64 -4.86 0.91 -9.03
N PHE A 65 -5.29 -0.01 -9.90
CA PHE A 65 -6.45 0.23 -10.76
C PHE A 65 -7.69 0.52 -9.92
N VAL A 66 -7.91 -0.24 -8.84
CA VAL A 66 -9.03 0.02 -7.92
C VAL A 66 -8.89 1.38 -7.25
N VAL A 67 -7.70 1.70 -6.73
CA VAL A 67 -7.41 3.01 -6.11
C VAL A 67 -7.74 4.15 -7.09
N GLU A 68 -7.27 4.07 -8.34
CA GLU A 68 -7.56 5.06 -9.38
C GLU A 68 -9.05 5.14 -9.74
N THR A 69 -9.78 4.02 -9.74
CA THR A 69 -11.23 4.07 -9.98
C THR A 69 -12.01 4.69 -8.81
N ARG A 70 -11.55 4.51 -7.57
CA ARG A 70 -12.14 5.14 -6.37
C ARG A 70 -11.98 6.66 -6.38
N THR A 71 -10.93 7.19 -7.01
CA THR A 71 -10.75 8.65 -7.20
C THR A 71 -11.63 9.22 -8.32
N GLY A 72 -12.42 8.37 -9.01
CA GLY A 72 -13.32 8.77 -10.08
C GLY A 72 -12.74 8.61 -11.48
N THR A 73 -11.53 8.05 -11.64
CA THR A 73 -10.97 7.75 -12.96
C THR A 73 -11.77 6.64 -13.64
N LYS A 74 -12.06 6.81 -14.93
CA LYS A 74 -12.78 5.78 -15.71
C LYS A 74 -11.93 4.51 -15.77
N ALA A 75 -12.55 3.35 -15.56
CA ALA A 75 -11.86 2.05 -15.54
C ALA A 75 -10.94 1.81 -16.75
N ALA A 76 -11.34 2.21 -17.97
CA ALA A 76 -10.49 2.05 -19.14
C ALA A 76 -9.19 2.89 -19.08
N GLU A 77 -9.29 4.13 -18.60
CA GLU A 77 -8.13 5.02 -18.42
C GLU A 77 -7.28 4.57 -17.25
N ALA A 78 -7.90 4.22 -16.10
CA ALA A 78 -7.20 3.70 -14.93
C ALA A 78 -6.36 2.47 -15.28
N HIS A 79 -6.94 1.50 -16.01
CA HIS A 79 -6.23 0.30 -16.45
C HIS A 79 -5.03 0.64 -17.35
N LYS A 80 -5.20 1.57 -18.29
CA LYS A 80 -4.12 2.02 -19.16
C LYS A 80 -2.99 2.69 -18.37
N THR A 81 -3.34 3.53 -17.40
CA THR A 81 -2.39 4.23 -16.53
C THR A 81 -1.54 3.24 -15.73
N VAL A 82 -2.17 2.28 -15.02
CA VAL A 82 -1.42 1.33 -14.20
C VAL A 82 -0.60 0.33 -15.02
N MET A 83 -1.03 0.01 -16.24
CA MET A 83 -0.26 -0.83 -17.17
C MET A 83 0.95 -0.10 -17.76
N ALA A 84 0.89 1.24 -17.85
CA ALA A 84 2.02 2.05 -18.29
C ALA A 84 3.07 2.26 -17.20
N MET A 85 2.72 2.04 -15.92
CA MET A 85 3.64 2.19 -14.79
C MET A 85 4.72 1.10 -14.79
N ARG A 86 5.95 1.53 -14.49
CA ARG A 86 7.07 0.64 -14.19
C ARG A 86 6.84 -0.08 -12.87
N LEU A 87 7.51 -1.21 -12.70
CA LEU A 87 7.37 -2.00 -11.47
C LEU A 87 7.81 -1.20 -10.23
N ASP A 88 8.88 -0.40 -10.36
CA ASP A 88 9.37 0.46 -9.29
C ASP A 88 8.34 1.50 -8.87
N GLU A 89 7.58 2.07 -9.81
CA GLU A 89 6.51 3.04 -9.50
C GLU A 89 5.33 2.38 -8.77
N VAL A 90 5.01 1.13 -9.14
CA VAL A 90 3.97 0.34 -8.46
C VAL A 90 4.41 0.02 -7.03
N ASN A 91 5.68 -0.35 -6.84
CA ASN A 91 6.22 -0.61 -5.51
C ASN A 91 6.27 0.67 -4.67
N ALA A 92 6.72 1.79 -5.24
CA ALA A 92 6.81 3.07 -4.55
C ALA A 92 5.45 3.54 -4.00
N ARG A 93 4.35 3.18 -4.68
CA ARG A 93 2.99 3.49 -4.22
C ARG A 93 2.51 2.65 -3.04
N PHE A 94 3.09 1.49 -2.77
CA PHE A 94 2.63 0.57 -1.73
C PHE A 94 3.66 0.23 -0.64
N PHE A 95 4.96 0.38 -0.90
CA PHE A 95 6.05 -0.14 -0.06
C PHE A 95 7.10 0.92 0.34
N ASP A 96 6.96 2.17 -0.10
CA ASP A 96 7.97 3.24 0.09
C ASP A 96 7.79 4.03 1.41
N ASP A 97 7.09 3.48 2.41
CA ASP A 97 6.82 4.18 3.68
C ASP A 97 7.73 3.72 4.84
N ASP A 98 8.68 2.81 4.61
CA ASP A 98 9.51 2.20 5.66
C ASP A 98 10.97 2.72 5.76
N GLU A 99 11.41 3.72 4.96
CA GLU A 99 12.84 4.11 4.92
C GLU A 99 13.18 5.60 5.20
N ASP A 100 12.28 6.42 5.76
CA ASP A 100 12.59 7.84 6.06
C ASP A 100 12.32 8.26 7.52
N ASP A 101 12.75 7.46 8.50
CA ASP A 101 12.82 7.91 9.91
C ASP A 101 14.04 7.38 10.70
N ASP A 102 15.18 7.17 10.03
CA ASP A 102 16.47 6.86 10.70
C ASP A 102 17.68 7.39 9.90
N ALA A 103 17.57 8.62 9.37
CA ALA A 103 18.72 9.39 8.91
C ALA A 103 19.06 10.47 9.94
N ASP A 104 19.36 10.09 11.18
CA ASP A 104 20.12 10.95 12.07
C ASP A 104 21.55 11.03 11.53
N GLU A 105 21.75 12.12 10.82
CA GLU A 105 22.97 12.66 10.24
C GLU A 105 24.03 12.91 11.34
N ASP A 106 24.75 11.87 11.77
CA ASP A 106 26.02 12.04 12.51
C ASP A 106 27.21 12.14 11.53
N THR A 107 27.19 13.20 10.72
CA THR A 107 28.39 13.69 10.04
C THR A 107 29.14 14.67 10.96
N ASP A 108 29.72 14.17 12.05
CA ASP A 108 30.78 14.90 12.75
C ASP A 108 31.92 13.97 13.18
N SER A 109 32.96 13.92 12.36
CA SER A 109 34.32 13.60 12.82
C SER A 109 35.35 14.22 11.89
N PRO A 110 35.73 15.49 12.11
CA PRO A 110 36.94 16.05 11.55
C PRO A 110 38.15 15.56 12.36
N GLU A 111 38.59 14.31 12.19
CA GLU A 111 39.89 13.89 12.76
C GLU A 111 41.01 14.12 11.74
N GLY A 112 41.51 15.35 11.75
CA GLY A 112 42.88 15.61 11.33
C GLY A 112 43.85 14.92 12.28
N LYS A 113 44.67 14.02 11.74
CA LYS A 113 45.93 13.60 12.35
C LYS A 113 47.01 13.55 11.30
N ASP A 114 47.71 14.67 11.26
CA ASP A 114 49.14 14.82 11.09
C ASP A 114 49.93 13.53 11.36
N GLU A 115 50.62 13.00 10.35
CA GLU A 115 51.89 12.28 10.54
C GLU A 115 52.65 12.20 9.20
N SER A 116 53.48 13.21 8.95
CA SER A 116 54.83 12.98 8.39
C SER A 116 55.79 12.71 9.57
N PRO A 117 57.03 12.21 9.44
CA PRO A 117 57.78 11.73 8.25
C PRO A 117 58.53 10.39 8.51
N SER A 118 59.23 9.84 7.51
CA SER A 118 60.69 9.56 7.59
C SER A 118 61.21 8.92 6.31
N ALA A 119 62.33 9.48 5.83
CA ALA A 119 63.24 8.88 4.85
C ALA A 119 64.51 8.41 5.59
#